data_AF-A0A353TXA2-F1
#
_entry.id   AF-A0A353TXA2-F1
#
_cell.length_a   1.000
_cell.length_b   1.000
_cell.length_c   1.000
_cell.angle_alpha   90.00
_cell.angle_beta   90.00
_cell.angle_gamma   90.00
#
_symmetry.space_group_name_H-M   'P 1'
#
loop_
_entity.id
_entity.type
_entity.pdbx_description
1 polymer ?
#
loop_
_entity_poly.entity_id
_entity_poly.type
_entity_poly.pdbx_seq_one_letter_code
_entity_poly.pdbx_strand_id
1 'polypeptide(L)'
;QYIILKPSLVGGFKSSENWISLAESLGIGWWVTSALEANPGLNAIAQWTATLDNNIYHGLGTGQVFSNNTPGHLIVEKGQLKFSQGEQ
;
A
#
# COMPACT_ATOMS: atom_id res chain seq x y z
N GLN A 1 0.32 -9.48 -18.54
CA GLN A 1 0.81 -8.08 -18.38
C GLN A 1 0.41 -7.61 -16.99
N TYR A 2 1.15 -6.68 -16.40
CA TYR A 2 0.86 -6.15 -15.07
C TYR A 2 1.06 -4.64 -14.97
N ILE A 3 0.39 -4.01 -14.01
CA ILE A 3 0.64 -2.63 -13.58
C ILE A 3 1.00 -2.57 -12.08
N ILE A 4 1.76 -1.56 -11.70
CA ILE A 4 2.13 -1.26 -10.31
C ILE A 4 1.44 0.03 -9.91
N LEU A 5 0.66 -0.02 -8.83
CA LEU A 5 -0.06 1.14 -8.33
C LEU A 5 0.70 1.76 -7.16
N LYS A 6 1.06 3.04 -7.32
CA LYS A 6 1.63 3.90 -6.27
C LYS A 6 0.65 5.05 -6.04
N PRO A 7 -0.29 4.93 -5.08
CA PRO A 7 -1.41 5.87 -4.95
C PRO A 7 -0.99 7.34 -4.91
N SER A 8 0.08 7.66 -4.19
CA SER A 8 0.64 9.01 -4.08
C SER A 8 1.12 9.62 -5.41
N LEU A 9 1.48 8.79 -6.41
CA LEU A 9 1.96 9.23 -7.72
C LEU A 9 0.88 9.28 -8.80
N VAL A 10 -0.25 8.60 -8.59
CA VAL A 10 -1.31 8.46 -9.60
C VAL A 10 -2.57 9.27 -9.28
N GLY A 11 -2.56 10.10 -8.22
CA GLY A 11 -3.69 10.94 -7.84
C GLY A 11 -4.59 10.33 -6.75
N GLY A 12 -4.05 9.46 -5.91
CA GLY A 12 -4.72 8.89 -4.74
C GLY A 12 -5.49 7.60 -5.02
N PHE A 13 -6.26 7.16 -4.02
CA PHE A 13 -6.99 5.89 -4.05
C PHE A 13 -8.03 5.84 -5.15
N LYS A 14 -8.81 6.91 -5.33
CA LYS A 14 -9.87 6.92 -6.36
C LYS A 14 -9.32 6.76 -7.77
N SER A 15 -8.20 7.42 -8.07
CA SER A 15 -7.52 7.24 -9.35
C SER A 15 -6.92 5.83 -9.48
N SER A 16 -6.36 5.29 -8.39
CA SER A 16 -5.85 3.92 -8.36
C SER A 16 -6.95 2.89 -8.62
N GLU A 17 -8.14 3.06 -8.06
CA GLU A 17 -9.32 2.21 -8.32
C GLU A 17 -9.74 2.25 -9.78
N ASN A 18 -9.71 3.42 -10.43
CA ASN A 18 -10.01 3.52 -11.86
C ASN A 18 -9.00 2.71 -12.69
N TRP A 19 -7.71 2.74 -12.32
CA TRP A 19 -6.69 1.91 -12.95
C TRP A 19 -6.89 0.41 -12.68
N ILE A 20 -7.31 0.04 -11.48
CA ILE A 20 -7.67 -1.35 -11.13
C ILE A 20 -8.79 -1.84 -12.04
N SER A 21 -9.91 -1.10 -12.10
CA SER A 21 -11.06 -1.47 -12.93
C SER A 21 -10.70 -1.59 -14.41
N LEU A 22 -9.87 -0.67 -14.92
CA LEU A 22 -9.41 -0.75 -16.31
C LEU A 22 -8.51 -1.97 -16.54
N ALA A 23 -7.55 -2.23 -15.65
CA ALA A 23 -6.67 -3.38 -15.74
C ALA A 23 -7.47 -4.70 -15.72
N GLU A 24 -8.42 -4.82 -14.80
CA GLU A 24 -9.30 -6.00 -14.69
C GLU A 24 -10.14 -6.21 -15.95
N SER A 25 -10.72 -5.14 -16.52
CA SER A 25 -11.49 -5.22 -17.77
C SER A 25 -10.67 -5.71 -18.97
N LEU A 26 -9.34 -5.58 -18.91
CA LEU A 26 -8.39 -6.00 -19.93
C LEU A 26 -7.67 -7.32 -19.58
N GLY A 27 -8.01 -7.96 -18.44
CA GLY A 27 -7.32 -9.15 -17.96
C GLY A 27 -5.86 -8.92 -17.55
N ILE A 28 -5.53 -7.69 -17.13
CA ILE A 28 -4.20 -7.26 -16.67
C ILE A 28 -4.17 -7.33 -15.14
N GLY A 29 -3.17 -8.02 -14.59
CA GLY A 29 -2.98 -8.06 -13.13
C GLY A 29 -2.40 -6.77 -12.58
N TRP A 30 -2.53 -6.54 -11.29
CA TRP A 30 -2.04 -5.33 -10.64
C TRP A 30 -1.65 -5.62 -9.20
N TRP A 31 -0.67 -4.89 -8.65
CA TRP A 31 -0.39 -4.85 -7.21
C TRP A 31 -0.12 -3.42 -6.74
N VAL A 32 -0.21 -3.23 -5.43
CA VAL A 32 0.03 -1.94 -4.76
C VAL A 32 1.43 -1.89 -4.19
N THR A 33 2.08 -0.73 -4.30
CA THR A 33 3.33 -0.42 -3.61
C THR A 33 3.27 0.96 -2.96
N SER A 34 4.02 1.14 -1.87
CA SER A 34 4.31 2.47 -1.33
C SER A 34 5.32 3.22 -2.22
N ALA A 35 5.47 4.52 -2.00
CA ALA A 35 6.38 5.40 -2.71
C ALA A 35 7.10 6.36 -1.75
N LEU A 36 7.70 5.82 -0.69
CA LEU A 36 8.45 6.57 0.33
C LEU A 36 7.59 7.58 1.11
N GLU A 37 6.34 7.24 1.40
CA GLU A 37 5.50 8.02 2.31
C GLU A 37 5.98 7.91 3.76
N ALA A 38 5.74 8.96 4.54
CA ALA A 38 5.78 8.88 6.00
C ALA A 38 4.73 7.90 6.54
N ASN A 39 4.83 7.52 7.81
CA ASN A 39 3.96 6.53 8.43
C ASN A 39 2.45 6.80 8.26
N PRO A 40 1.93 8.04 8.30
CA PRO A 40 0.52 8.30 8.01
C PRO A 40 0.09 7.87 6.60
N GLY A 41 0.92 8.14 5.59
CA GLY A 41 0.65 7.76 4.21
C GLY A 41 0.77 6.25 3.99
N LEU A 42 1.82 5.63 4.55
CA LEU A 42 1.96 4.16 4.51
C LEU A 42 0.78 3.47 5.20
N ASN A 43 0.30 3.99 6.33
CA ASN A 43 -0.86 3.46 7.03
C ASN A 43 -2.13 3.54 6.19
N ALA A 44 -2.39 4.70 5.57
CA ALA A 44 -3.53 4.85 4.67
C ALA A 44 -3.48 3.88 3.48
N ILE A 45 -2.31 3.74 2.84
CA ILE A 45 -2.13 2.81 1.71
C ILE A 45 -2.30 1.36 2.17
N ALA A 46 -1.78 0.98 3.34
CA ALA A 46 -1.91 -0.38 3.85
C ALA A 46 -3.36 -0.76 4.15
N GLN A 47 -4.11 0.13 4.80
CA GLN A 47 -5.53 -0.09 5.09
C GLN A 47 -6.35 -0.18 3.80
N TRP A 48 -6.14 0.75 2.86
CA TRP A 48 -6.80 0.70 1.55
C TRP A 48 -6.45 -0.58 0.79
N THR A 49 -5.18 -1.00 0.77
CA THR A 49 -4.77 -2.25 0.11
C THR A 49 -5.48 -3.46 0.69
N ALA A 50 -5.68 -3.49 2.01
CA ALA A 50 -6.38 -4.58 2.70
C ALA A 50 -7.87 -4.71 2.33
N THR A 51 -8.49 -3.68 1.71
CA THR A 51 -9.89 -3.76 1.26
C THR A 51 -10.07 -4.31 -0.16
N LEU A 52 -8.99 -4.53 -0.91
CA LEU A 52 -9.08 -4.83 -2.35
C LEU A 52 -9.18 -6.33 -2.69
N ASP A 53 -9.22 -7.21 -1.68
CA ASP A 53 -9.36 -8.68 -1.81
C ASP A 53 -8.44 -9.31 -2.89
N ASN A 54 -7.17 -8.89 -2.92
CA ASN A 54 -6.16 -9.36 -3.86
C ASN A 54 -5.08 -10.14 -3.12
N ASN A 55 -4.98 -11.45 -3.37
CA ASN A 55 -4.13 -12.37 -2.61
C ASN A 55 -2.66 -12.42 -3.06
N ILE A 56 -2.23 -11.53 -3.97
CA ILE A 56 -0.83 -11.45 -4.38
C ILE A 56 0.00 -10.64 -3.37
N TYR A 57 1.32 -10.68 -3.50
CA TYR A 57 2.22 -9.88 -2.67
C TYR A 57 2.16 -8.38 -3.04
N HIS A 58 2.06 -7.52 -2.02
CA HIS A 58 2.09 -6.07 -2.15
C HIS A 58 3.42 -5.50 -1.63
N GLY A 59 3.96 -4.48 -2.31
CA GLY A 59 5.23 -3.84 -1.96
C GLY A 59 5.05 -2.70 -0.98
N LEU A 60 4.58 -3.00 0.23
CA LEU A 60 4.36 -2.04 1.30
C LEU A 60 5.48 -2.14 2.34
N GLY A 61 5.88 -1.01 2.95
CA GLY A 61 6.82 -1.00 4.08
C GLY A 61 7.95 0.01 3.99
N THR A 62 8.09 0.73 2.88
CA THR A 62 9.21 1.66 2.68
C THR A 62 9.19 2.88 3.60
N GLY A 63 8.08 3.19 4.26
CA GLY A 63 8.02 4.29 5.24
C GLY A 63 8.97 4.08 6.42
N GLN A 64 9.32 2.84 6.77
CA GLN A 64 10.17 2.56 7.93
C GLN A 64 11.66 2.92 7.73
N VAL A 65 12.06 3.44 6.56
CA VAL A 65 13.47 3.78 6.26
C VAL A 65 13.89 5.15 6.78
N PHE A 66 12.95 6.02 7.18
CA PHE A 66 13.25 7.37 7.65
C PHE A 66 13.65 7.38 9.13
N SER A 67 14.77 8.04 9.46
CA SER A 67 15.26 8.19 10.84
C SER A 67 14.45 9.18 11.69
N ASN A 68 13.60 9.98 11.06
CA ASN A 68 12.78 11.03 11.66
C ASN A 68 11.30 10.90 11.25
N ASN A 69 10.81 9.68 11.10
CA ASN A 69 9.43 9.44 10.72
C ASN A 69 8.44 9.81 11.85
N THR A 70 7.21 10.14 11.48
CA THR A 70 6.09 10.22 12.44
C THR A 70 5.87 8.85 13.08
N PRO A 71 5.60 8.73 14.39
CA PRO A 71 5.24 7.45 15.00
C PRO A 71 4.06 6.77 14.28
N GLY A 72 4.05 5.44 14.25
CA GLY A 72 3.02 4.68 13.55
C GLY A 72 2.86 3.28 14.12
N HIS A 73 1.69 2.69 13.92
CA HIS A 73 1.30 1.39 14.50
C HIS A 73 1.51 0.21 13.55
N LEU A 74 2.10 0.44 12.37
CA LEU A 74 2.34 -0.62 11.40
C LEU A 74 3.63 -1.38 11.73
N ILE A 75 3.53 -2.70 11.85
CA ILE A 75 4.65 -3.60 12.06
C ILE A 75 4.76 -4.59 10.88
N VAL A 76 5.98 -4.98 10.54
CA VAL A 76 6.25 -6.06 9.58
C VAL A 76 6.71 -7.28 10.34
N GLU A 77 5.95 -8.37 10.24
CA GLU A 77 6.27 -9.63 10.90
C GLU A 77 6.03 -10.78 9.93
N LYS A 78 7.04 -11.64 9.72
CA LYS A 78 6.96 -12.82 8.83
C LYS A 78 6.42 -12.48 7.42
N GLY A 79 6.85 -11.35 6.87
CA GLY A 79 6.44 -10.90 5.53
C GLY A 79 5.02 -10.32 5.45
N GLN A 80 4.36 -10.08 6.59
CA GLN A 80 3.03 -9.47 6.67
C GLN A 80 3.11 -8.09 7.33
N LEU A 81 2.45 -7.11 6.72
CA LEU A 81 2.25 -5.79 7.32
C LEU A 81 0.96 -5.82 8.16
N LYS A 82 1.07 -5.54 9.46
CA LYS A 82 -0.04 -5.62 10.41
C LYS A 82 -0.20 -4.32 11.19
N PHE A 83 -1.43 -4.03 11.60
CA PHE A 83 -1.71 -2.98 12.57
C PHE A 83 -1.50 -3.53 13.99
N SER A 84 -0.69 -2.84 14.80
CA SER A 84 -0.42 -3.17 16.21
C SER A 84 -1.09 -2.15 17.12
N GLN A 85 -1.96 -2.62 18.02
CA GLN A 85 -2.61 -1.76 19.03
C GLN A 85 -1.70 -1.45 20.24
N GLY A 86 -0.49 -2.00 20.31
CA GLY A 86 0.45 -1.72 21.39
C GLY A 86 1.17 -0.38 21.22
N GLU A 87 1.54 0.24 22.34
CA GLU A 87 2.48 1.36 22.38
C GLU A 87 3.84 0.93 21.80
N GLN A 88 4.46 1.79 20.98
CA GLN A 88 5.85 1.64 20.54
C GLN A 88 6.82 2.07 21.64
#